data_AF-A0AAU5Q7N1-F1
#
_entry.id   AF-A0AAU5Q7N1-F1
#
_cell.length_a   1.000
_cell.length_b   1.000
_cell.length_c   1.000
_cell.angle_alpha   90.00
_cell.angle_beta   90.00
_cell.angle_gamma   90.00
#
_symmetry.space_group_name_H-M   'P 1'
#
loop_
_entity.id
_entity.type
_entity.pdbx_description
1 polymer ?
#
loop_
_entity_poly.entity_id
_entity_poly.type
_entity_poly.pdbx_seq_one_letter_code
_entity_poly.pdbx_strand_id
1 'polypeptide(L)'
;MTAGVEPAQWNPGRWLRTLSRPVALAAGAGVLLLIGSLLPWVSGDGPLSFGWAQHATGRMALGSRAGLAGGDAVVTLLVGAAALLVAAHRVWRGPLRGHRTVLIGAGALAACWAVLNMAEAGRTPTPTGESLDLSPSVGLYLVLLGALLAIGAGALSRPDPVAELTLATERAVRLWESGHEVPGLARLQHAVRTWESGVGTAHPAFSVALALLGRMYLQIGAPDRAVAAVEMAWTQTANWPQPDPHALSIVQSLQHDVRSLAHG
;
A
#
# COMPACT_ATOMS: atom_id res chain seq x y z
N MET A 1 35.20 -19.16 6.52
CA MET A 1 34.66 -18.41 7.67
C MET A 1 33.20 -18.14 7.40
N THR A 2 32.31 -18.91 8.03
CA THR A 2 30.86 -18.79 7.90
C THR A 2 30.39 -17.62 8.77
N ALA A 3 30.06 -16.48 8.15
CA ALA A 3 29.41 -15.38 8.84
C ALA A 3 28.02 -15.86 9.29
N GLY A 4 27.88 -16.10 10.60
CA GLY A 4 26.60 -16.41 11.21
C GLY A 4 25.67 -15.21 11.05
N VAL A 5 24.62 -15.36 10.25
CA VAL A 5 23.52 -14.40 10.19
C VAL A 5 22.79 -14.49 11.53
N GLU A 6 23.00 -13.51 12.40
CA GLU A 6 22.23 -13.37 13.64
C GLU A 6 20.74 -13.30 13.30
N PRO A 7 19.88 -14.15 13.91
CA PRO A 7 18.45 -14.06 13.71
C PRO A 7 17.96 -12.71 14.24
N ALA A 8 17.24 -11.97 13.40
CA ALA A 8 16.68 -10.66 13.72
C ALA A 8 15.93 -10.71 15.07
N GLN A 9 16.54 -10.14 16.11
CA GLN A 9 15.95 -10.10 17.45
C GLN A 9 14.62 -9.35 17.40
N TRP A 10 13.54 -10.04 17.75
CA TRP A 10 12.19 -9.49 17.79
C TRP A 10 12.12 -8.41 18.88
N ASN A 11 12.11 -7.14 18.46
CA ASN A 11 11.95 -5.99 19.36
C ASN A 11 10.49 -5.51 19.37
N PRO A 12 9.68 -5.85 20.39
CA PRO A 12 8.27 -5.46 20.47
C PRO A 12 8.07 -3.93 20.58
N GLY A 13 9.08 -3.16 21.00
CA GLY A 13 9.01 -1.70 21.13
C GLY A 13 9.02 -0.93 19.80
N ARG A 14 9.31 -1.60 18.67
CA ARG A 14 9.29 -0.99 17.32
C ARG A 14 7.86 -0.75 16.82
N TRP A 15 6.89 -1.55 17.27
CA TRP A 15 5.49 -1.53 16.83
C TRP A 15 4.72 -0.30 17.33
N LEU A 16 4.97 0.12 18.58
CA LEU A 16 4.32 1.29 19.16
C LEU A 16 4.80 2.62 18.55
N ARG A 17 6.03 2.67 18.03
CA ARG A 17 6.59 3.87 17.35
C ARG A 17 6.29 3.93 15.85
N THR A 18 5.74 2.88 15.25
CA THR A 18 5.44 2.79 13.81
C THR A 18 3.96 2.98 13.47
N LEU A 19 3.11 3.30 14.46
CA LEU A 19 1.73 3.74 14.27
C LEU A 19 1.70 5.15 13.66
N SER A 20 2.10 5.23 12.40
CA SER A 20 1.89 6.42 11.59
C SER A 20 0.39 6.69 11.45
N ARG A 21 0.00 7.97 11.40
CA ARG A 21 -1.39 8.40 11.17
C ARG A 21 -2.12 7.59 10.08
N PRO A 22 -1.55 7.32 8.88
CA PRO A 22 -2.23 6.53 7.86
C PRO A 22 -2.45 5.06 8.25
N VAL A 23 -1.60 4.47 9.09
CA VAL A 23 -1.80 3.10 9.61
C VAL A 23 -2.97 3.07 10.58
N ALA A 24 -3.03 4.01 11.53
CA ALA A 24 -4.13 4.10 12.48
C ALA A 24 -5.47 4.33 11.77
N LEU A 25 -5.50 5.20 10.76
CA LEU A 25 -6.70 5.46 9.97
C LEU A 25 -7.12 4.25 9.14
N ALA A 26 -6.18 3.53 8.51
CA ALA A 26 -6.50 2.32 7.75
C ALA A 26 -7.02 1.19 8.66
N ALA A 27 -6.44 1.03 9.86
CA ALA A 27 -6.92 0.07 10.84
C ALA A 27 -8.33 0.43 11.34
N GLY A 28 -8.55 1.70 11.72
CA GLY A 28 -9.86 2.21 12.13
C GLY A 28 -10.91 2.06 11.02
N ALA A 29 -10.55 2.37 9.77
CA ALA A 29 -11.41 2.15 8.60
C ALA A 29 -11.84 0.68 8.49
N GLY A 30 -10.88 -0.25 8.55
CA GLY A 30 -11.14 -1.67 8.47
C GLY A 30 -12.08 -2.17 9.57
N VAL A 31 -11.85 -1.76 10.82
CA VAL A 31 -12.72 -2.12 11.96
C VAL A 31 -14.14 -1.57 11.78
N LEU A 32 -14.29 -0.29 11.42
CA LEU A 32 -15.61 0.31 11.22
C LEU A 32 -16.38 -0.33 10.06
N LEU A 33 -15.71 -0.67 8.97
CA LEU A 33 -16.33 -1.36 7.84
C LEU A 33 -16.79 -2.77 8.23
N LEU A 34 -15.98 -3.51 8.98
CA LEU A 34 -16.37 -4.84 9.47
C LEU A 34 -17.56 -4.76 10.43
N ILE A 35 -17.51 -3.87 11.44
CA ILE A 35 -18.60 -3.71 12.42
C ILE A 35 -19.86 -3.21 11.72
N GLY A 36 -19.76 -2.22 10.83
CA GLY A 36 -20.88 -1.70 10.06
C GLY A 36 -21.52 -2.75 9.15
N SER A 37 -20.73 -3.70 8.63
CA SER A 37 -21.23 -4.84 7.84
C SER A 37 -21.99 -5.88 8.67
N LEU A 38 -21.73 -5.94 9.98
CA LEU A 38 -22.36 -6.91 10.91
C LEU A 38 -23.59 -6.33 11.62
N LEU A 39 -23.70 -5.00 11.70
CA LEU A 39 -24.85 -4.33 12.30
C LEU A 39 -26.05 -4.27 11.34
N PRO A 40 -27.26 -3.98 11.84
CA PRO A 40 -28.41 -3.68 10.99
C PRO A 40 -28.12 -2.47 10.08
N TRP A 41 -28.70 -2.48 8.87
CA TRP A 41 -28.53 -1.40 7.87
C TRP A 41 -29.77 -0.50 7.75
N VAL A 42 -30.94 -1.00 8.17
CA VAL A 42 -32.22 -0.28 8.20
C VAL A 42 -32.87 -0.38 9.58
N SER A 43 -33.54 0.68 10.02
CA SER A 43 -34.37 0.70 11.23
C SER A 43 -35.82 1.03 10.87
N GLY A 44 -36.79 0.28 11.41
CA GLY A 44 -38.22 0.55 11.25
C GLY A 44 -39.09 -0.20 12.27
N ASP A 45 -40.25 0.38 12.61
CA ASP A 45 -41.21 -0.19 13.55
C ASP A 45 -42.18 -1.15 12.82
N GLY A 46 -41.92 -2.46 12.94
CA GLY A 46 -42.78 -3.53 12.39
C GLY A 46 -42.07 -4.88 12.38
N PRO A 47 -42.78 -6.01 12.22
CA PRO A 47 -42.14 -7.30 11.90
C PRO A 47 -41.53 -7.18 10.50
N LEU A 48 -40.31 -6.66 10.46
CA LEU A 48 -39.55 -6.39 9.24
C LEU A 48 -39.33 -7.70 8.48
N SER A 49 -40.19 -7.95 7.49
CA SER A 49 -40.11 -9.09 6.57
C SER A 49 -40.26 -8.57 5.14
N PHE A 50 -39.15 -8.43 4.42
CA PHE A 50 -39.08 -8.31 2.96
C PHE A 50 -37.67 -8.76 2.50
N GLY A 51 -37.37 -9.91 1.88
CA GLY A 51 -38.04 -11.16 1.48
C GLY A 51 -36.92 -12.15 1.03
N TRP A 52 -37.08 -13.47 0.91
CA TRP A 52 -38.08 -14.15 0.08
C TRP A 52 -39.14 -14.98 0.82
N ALA A 53 -39.45 -14.73 2.09
CA ALA A 53 -40.27 -15.68 2.87
C ALA A 53 -39.69 -17.12 2.83
N GLN A 54 -40.24 -18.04 3.61
CA GLN A 54 -40.11 -19.45 3.29
C GLN A 54 -41.48 -19.92 2.84
N HIS A 55 -41.54 -20.34 1.59
CA HIS A 55 -42.51 -21.34 1.15
C HIS A 55 -42.38 -22.56 2.07
N ALA A 56 -43.50 -23.15 2.48
CA ALA A 56 -43.61 -24.13 3.57
C ALA A 56 -42.56 -25.27 3.58
N THR A 57 -41.93 -25.62 2.45
CA THR A 57 -41.00 -26.77 2.33
C THR A 57 -39.93 -26.61 1.23
N GLY A 58 -39.34 -25.43 1.08
CA GLY A 58 -37.87 -25.40 0.96
C GLY A 58 -37.20 -25.16 -0.40
N ARG A 59 -36.99 -23.88 -0.71
CA ARG A 59 -35.67 -23.22 -0.90
C ARG A 59 -35.93 -21.78 -1.37
N MET A 60 -35.33 -20.78 -0.69
CA MET A 60 -35.63 -19.35 -0.91
C MET A 60 -34.39 -18.47 -0.73
N ALA A 61 -34.12 -17.55 -1.68
CA ALA A 61 -33.02 -16.56 -1.66
C ALA A 61 -33.22 -15.36 -2.60
N LEU A 62 -32.64 -14.19 -2.19
CA LEU A 62 -32.16 -12.97 -2.91
C LEU A 62 -32.90 -11.61 -2.83
N GLY A 63 -32.30 -10.68 -2.08
CA GLY A 63 -32.54 -9.23 -2.09
C GLY A 63 -31.50 -8.51 -1.21
N SER A 64 -31.26 -7.22 -1.43
CA SER A 64 -30.13 -6.41 -0.91
C SER A 64 -30.02 -6.22 0.62
N ARG A 65 -30.75 -7.02 1.42
CA ARG A 65 -31.13 -6.69 2.80
C ARG A 65 -30.87 -7.78 3.86
N ALA A 66 -30.04 -8.79 3.58
CA ALA A 66 -29.83 -9.90 4.52
C ALA A 66 -28.46 -9.91 5.24
N GLY A 67 -27.72 -8.79 5.28
CA GLY A 67 -26.34 -8.81 5.77
C GLY A 67 -25.51 -9.83 4.99
N LEU A 68 -24.69 -10.64 5.67
CA LEU A 68 -23.83 -11.68 5.07
C LEU A 68 -24.56 -12.66 4.13
N ALA A 69 -25.88 -12.87 4.29
CA ALA A 69 -26.66 -13.79 3.48
C ALA A 69 -27.20 -13.18 2.15
N GLY A 70 -27.13 -11.86 1.98
CA GLY A 70 -27.62 -11.15 0.79
C GLY A 70 -26.55 -10.86 -0.26
N GLY A 71 -25.28 -11.23 0.00
CA GLY A 71 -24.14 -10.87 -0.85
C GLY A 71 -23.65 -9.42 -0.66
N ASP A 72 -24.53 -8.50 -0.27
CA ASP A 72 -24.23 -7.07 -0.24
C ASP A 72 -23.30 -6.62 0.90
N ALA A 73 -23.38 -7.26 2.07
CA ALA A 73 -22.41 -7.04 3.15
C ALA A 73 -21.02 -7.60 2.82
N VAL A 74 -20.90 -8.49 1.82
CA VAL A 74 -19.62 -9.08 1.41
C VAL A 74 -18.72 -8.00 0.81
N VAL A 75 -19.29 -7.04 0.08
CA VAL A 75 -18.53 -5.94 -0.53
C VAL A 75 -17.83 -5.09 0.55
N THR A 76 -18.58 -4.63 1.55
CA THR A 76 -18.04 -3.81 2.64
C THR A 76 -17.12 -4.58 3.56
N LEU A 77 -17.36 -5.89 3.73
CA LEU A 77 -16.51 -6.78 4.52
C LEU A 77 -15.18 -7.05 3.81
N LEU A 78 -15.19 -7.32 2.50
CA LEU A 78 -13.98 -7.47 1.68
C LEU A 78 -13.16 -6.18 1.66
N VAL A 79 -13.83 -5.03 1.54
CA VAL A 79 -13.19 -3.70 1.61
C VAL A 79 -12.58 -3.46 3.00
N GLY A 80 -13.30 -3.79 4.07
CA GLY A 80 -12.79 -3.71 5.44
C GLY A 80 -11.58 -4.61 5.68
N ALA A 81 -11.63 -5.86 5.21
CA ALA A 81 -10.52 -6.80 5.27
C ALA A 81 -9.30 -6.30 4.48
N ALA A 82 -9.50 -5.75 3.28
CA ALA A 82 -8.43 -5.17 2.48
C ALA A 82 -7.76 -3.98 3.21
N ALA A 83 -8.54 -3.11 3.86
CA ALA A 83 -8.00 -2.00 4.66
C ALA A 83 -7.14 -2.49 5.85
N LEU A 84 -7.59 -3.53 6.55
CA LEU A 84 -6.81 -4.17 7.62
C LEU A 84 -5.53 -4.82 7.11
N LEU A 85 -5.60 -5.52 5.97
CA LEU A 85 -4.42 -6.14 5.36
C LEU A 85 -3.38 -5.08 4.94
N VAL A 86 -3.82 -3.94 4.38
CA VAL A 86 -2.92 -2.83 4.06
C VAL A 86 -2.30 -2.24 5.33
N ALA A 87 -3.08 -2.07 6.41
CA ALA A 87 -2.57 -1.59 7.69
C ALA A 87 -1.52 -2.56 8.26
N ALA A 88 -1.84 -3.85 8.34
CA ALA A 88 -0.95 -4.89 8.84
C ALA A 88 0.34 -4.99 8.00
N HIS A 89 0.20 -5.02 6.67
CA HIS A 89 1.35 -5.06 5.76
C HIS A 89 2.26 -3.84 5.95
N ARG A 90 1.69 -2.64 6.17
CA ARG A 90 2.49 -1.46 6.43
C ARG A 90 3.33 -1.56 7.69
N VAL A 91 2.77 -2.11 8.77
CA VAL A 91 3.53 -2.25 10.02
C VAL A 91 4.62 -3.31 9.88
N TRP A 92 4.34 -4.40 9.15
CA TRP A 92 5.30 -5.51 9.00
C TRP A 92 6.40 -5.27 7.96
N ARG A 93 6.06 -4.70 6.80
CA ARG A 93 6.91 -4.66 5.60
C ARG A 93 7.06 -3.27 5.00
N GLY A 94 6.49 -2.24 5.61
CA GLY A 94 6.59 -0.86 5.14
C GLY A 94 5.63 -0.52 3.99
N PRO A 95 5.76 0.69 3.42
CA PRO A 95 4.87 1.19 2.38
C PRO A 95 5.09 0.49 1.03
N LEU A 96 4.02 -0.01 0.41
CA LEU A 96 4.02 -0.48 -0.98
C LEU A 96 3.34 0.54 -1.90
N ARG A 97 3.79 0.57 -3.17
CA ARG A 97 3.24 1.41 -4.26
C ARG A 97 1.72 1.27 -4.47
N GLY A 98 1.11 0.20 -3.99
CA GLY A 98 -0.34 -0.06 -4.11
C GLY A 98 -1.19 0.33 -2.90
N HIS A 99 -0.61 0.66 -1.74
CA HIS A 99 -1.41 0.88 -0.53
C HIS A 99 -2.37 2.07 -0.68
N ARG A 100 -1.92 3.14 -1.31
CA ARG A 100 -2.74 4.32 -1.57
C ARG A 100 -3.91 4.00 -2.51
N THR A 101 -3.63 3.34 -3.64
CA THR A 101 -4.66 3.03 -4.64
C THR A 101 -5.68 2.03 -4.09
N VAL A 102 -5.23 1.04 -3.32
CA VAL A 102 -6.12 0.08 -2.64
C VAL A 102 -7.00 0.80 -1.62
N LEU A 103 -6.43 1.64 -0.75
CA LEU A 103 -7.22 2.35 0.28
C LEU A 103 -8.22 3.34 -0.31
N ILE A 104 -7.81 4.13 -1.31
CA ILE A 104 -8.70 5.09 -1.99
C ILE A 104 -9.77 4.33 -2.78
N GLY A 105 -9.40 3.31 -3.56
CA GLY A 105 -10.34 2.54 -4.36
C GLY A 105 -11.36 1.79 -3.52
N ALA A 106 -10.90 1.11 -2.46
CA ALA A 106 -11.78 0.40 -1.53
C ALA A 106 -12.69 1.39 -0.79
N GLY A 107 -12.14 2.49 -0.26
CA GLY A 107 -12.92 3.53 0.41
C GLY A 107 -13.97 4.17 -0.52
N ALA A 108 -13.62 4.49 -1.76
CA ALA A 108 -14.56 5.06 -2.73
C ALA A 108 -15.69 4.07 -3.08
N LEU A 109 -15.36 2.79 -3.25
CA LEU A 109 -16.33 1.74 -3.51
C LEU A 109 -17.30 1.56 -2.34
N ALA A 110 -16.81 1.51 -1.11
CA ALA A 110 -17.65 1.44 0.09
C ALA A 110 -18.51 2.71 0.28
N ALA A 111 -17.98 3.89 -0.02
CA ALA A 111 -18.74 5.15 0.04
C ALA A 111 -19.85 5.19 -1.01
N CYS A 112 -19.55 4.83 -2.27
CA CYS A 112 -20.54 4.77 -3.34
C CYS A 112 -21.66 3.77 -2.99
N TRP A 113 -21.29 2.62 -2.45
CA TRP A 113 -22.25 1.62 -1.98
C TRP A 113 -23.14 2.13 -0.84
N ALA A 114 -22.56 2.79 0.16
CA ALA A 114 -23.31 3.36 1.27
C ALA A 114 -24.27 4.46 0.81
N VAL A 115 -23.82 5.35 -0.10
CA VAL A 115 -24.65 6.41 -0.68
C VAL A 115 -25.82 5.84 -1.50
N LEU A 116 -25.58 4.78 -2.28
CA LEU A 116 -26.66 4.09 -3.01
C LEU A 116 -27.74 3.57 -2.06
N ASN A 117 -27.33 2.91 -0.97
CA ASN A 117 -28.26 2.42 0.05
C ASN A 117 -28.99 3.56 0.78
N MET A 118 -28.34 4.70 1.02
CA MET A 118 -28.99 5.88 1.58
C MET A 118 -29.98 6.52 0.61
N ALA A 119 -29.74 6.44 -0.71
CA ALA A 119 -30.66 6.96 -1.72
C ALA A 119 -31.91 6.08 -1.87
N GLU A 120 -31.78 4.78 -1.63
CA GLU A 120 -32.90 3.83 -1.58
C GLU A 120 -33.64 3.83 -0.23
N ALA A 121 -33.08 4.50 0.78
CA ALA A 121 -33.71 4.69 2.08
C ALA A 121 -34.85 5.70 1.96
N GLY A 122 -36.04 5.33 2.42
CA GLY A 122 -37.25 6.16 2.32
C GLY A 122 -38.52 5.39 2.65
N ARG A 123 -39.66 6.08 2.62
CA ARG A 123 -40.96 5.44 2.85
C ARG A 123 -41.42 4.75 1.58
N THR A 124 -41.45 3.43 1.59
CA THR A 124 -41.99 2.65 0.49
C THR A 124 -43.42 2.22 0.80
N PRO A 125 -44.40 2.52 -0.08
CA PRO A 125 -45.77 2.05 0.10
C PRO A 125 -45.81 0.53 -0.07
N THR A 126 -46.40 -0.16 0.88
CA THR A 126 -46.65 -1.61 0.78
C THR A 126 -47.99 -1.88 0.10
N PRO A 127 -48.20 -3.07 -0.50
CA PRO A 127 -49.48 -3.44 -1.12
C PRO A 127 -50.69 -3.39 -0.16
N THR A 128 -50.45 -3.44 1.15
CA THR A 128 -51.47 -3.33 2.21
C THR A 128 -51.83 -1.88 2.56
N GLY A 129 -51.17 -0.89 1.95
CA GLY A 129 -51.40 0.53 2.21
C GLY A 129 -50.62 1.09 3.41
N GLU A 130 -49.88 0.26 4.14
CA GLU A 130 -48.99 0.71 5.21
C GLU A 130 -47.70 1.28 4.63
N SER A 131 -47.20 2.38 5.21
CA SER A 131 -45.90 2.94 4.81
C SER A 131 -44.80 2.33 5.67
N LEU A 132 -43.87 1.62 5.04
CA LEU A 132 -42.70 1.08 5.72
C LEU A 132 -41.60 2.15 5.74
N ASP A 133 -41.16 2.56 6.92
CA ASP A 133 -40.04 3.50 7.05
C ASP A 133 -38.72 2.73 6.94
N LEU A 134 -37.94 3.04 5.90
CA LEU A 134 -36.63 2.45 5.65
C LEU A 134 -35.53 3.45 5.98
N SER A 135 -35.56 3.99 7.19
CA SER A 135 -34.56 4.96 7.61
C SER A 135 -33.16 4.32 7.71
N PRO A 136 -32.09 5.04 7.32
CA PRO A 136 -30.71 4.59 7.52
C PRO A 136 -30.45 4.26 8.98
N SER A 137 -29.84 3.12 9.25
CA SER A 137 -29.47 2.75 10.63
C SER A 137 -27.96 2.90 10.88
N VAL A 138 -27.57 2.64 12.13
CA VAL A 138 -26.20 2.78 12.64
C VAL A 138 -25.16 2.04 11.79
N GLY A 139 -25.47 0.86 11.25
CA GLY A 139 -24.53 0.10 10.41
C GLY A 139 -24.10 0.88 9.16
N LEU A 140 -25.05 1.55 8.50
CA LEU A 140 -24.78 2.31 7.27
C LEU A 140 -23.91 3.55 7.55
N TYR A 141 -24.15 4.24 8.66
CA TYR A 141 -23.31 5.35 9.09
C TYR A 141 -21.87 4.91 9.42
N LEU A 142 -21.71 3.74 10.04
CA LEU A 142 -20.38 3.18 10.34
C LEU A 142 -19.62 2.77 9.08
N VAL A 143 -20.32 2.19 8.09
CA VAL A 143 -19.73 1.90 6.77
C VAL A 143 -19.27 3.18 6.09
N LEU A 144 -20.11 4.22 6.06
CA LEU A 144 -19.76 5.51 5.46
C LEU A 144 -18.56 6.16 6.16
N LEU A 145 -18.54 6.16 7.50
CA LEU A 145 -17.41 6.67 8.26
C LEU A 145 -16.13 5.87 7.99
N GLY A 146 -16.22 4.53 7.98
CA GLY A 146 -15.11 3.65 7.64
C GLY A 146 -14.57 3.88 6.23
N ALA A 147 -15.46 4.11 5.25
CA ALA A 147 -15.10 4.46 3.88
C ALA A 147 -14.32 5.79 3.81
N LEU A 148 -14.80 6.82 4.50
CA LEU A 148 -14.11 8.11 4.58
C LEU A 148 -12.73 8.00 5.25
N LEU A 149 -12.61 7.19 6.31
CA LEU A 149 -11.32 6.92 6.94
C LEU A 149 -10.36 6.17 6.01
N ALA A 150 -10.86 5.23 5.19
CA ALA A 150 -10.03 4.54 4.19
C ALA A 150 -9.49 5.51 3.13
N ILE A 151 -10.35 6.40 2.62
CA ILE A 151 -9.94 7.46 1.68
C ILE A 151 -8.92 8.39 2.34
N GLY A 152 -9.17 8.85 3.58
CA GLY A 152 -8.26 9.70 4.35
C GLY A 152 -6.90 9.03 4.60
N ALA A 153 -6.91 7.74 4.96
CA ALA A 153 -5.70 6.94 5.10
C ALA A 153 -4.91 6.88 3.78
N GLY A 154 -5.60 6.66 2.66
CA GLY A 154 -5.01 6.67 1.32
C GLY A 154 -4.48 8.06 0.90
N ALA A 155 -5.18 9.14 1.24
CA ALA A 155 -4.73 10.50 0.94
C ALA A 155 -3.49 10.91 1.76
N LEU A 156 -3.43 10.50 3.02
CA LEU A 156 -2.28 10.73 3.90
C LEU A 156 -1.12 9.77 3.64
N SER A 157 -1.34 8.74 2.83
CA SER A 157 -0.32 7.83 2.32
C SER A 157 0.51 8.49 1.24
N ARG A 158 1.40 9.41 1.63
CA ARG A 158 2.39 9.94 0.70
C ARG A 158 3.34 8.80 0.29
N PRO A 159 3.65 8.66 -1.02
CA PRO A 159 4.77 7.83 -1.45
C PRO A 159 6.02 8.31 -0.71
N ASP A 160 6.75 7.39 -0.08
CA ASP A 160 8.08 7.68 0.42
C ASP A 160 9.05 7.37 -0.71
N PRO A 161 9.51 8.38 -1.47
CA PRO A 161 10.37 8.12 -2.61
C PRO A 161 11.58 7.30 -2.19
N VAL A 162 12.22 7.66 -1.06
CA VAL A 162 13.42 7.02 -0.52
C VAL A 162 13.21 5.53 -0.34
N ALA A 163 12.14 5.15 0.35
CA ALA A 163 11.80 3.75 0.57
C ALA A 163 11.55 3.01 -0.76
N GLU A 164 10.94 3.66 -1.75
CA GLU A 164 10.70 3.05 -3.05
C GLU A 164 11.98 2.79 -3.84
N LEU A 165 12.93 3.72 -3.84
CA LEU A 165 14.22 3.53 -4.49
C LEU A 165 15.01 2.42 -3.80
N THR A 166 15.10 2.44 -2.48
CA THR A 166 15.77 1.39 -1.70
C THR A 166 15.20 0.02 -2.02
N LEU A 167 13.87 -0.12 -2.02
CA LEU A 167 13.21 -1.38 -2.34
C LEU A 167 13.45 -1.82 -3.80
N ALA A 168 13.48 -0.87 -4.73
CA ALA A 168 13.78 -1.16 -6.13
C ALA A 168 15.23 -1.65 -6.31
N THR A 169 16.17 -1.00 -5.62
CA THR A 169 17.58 -1.37 -5.57
C THR A 169 17.79 -2.76 -4.99
N GLU A 170 17.19 -3.07 -3.85
CA GLU A 170 17.28 -4.41 -3.26
C GLU A 170 16.71 -5.49 -4.19
N ARG A 171 15.58 -5.22 -4.85
CA ARG A 171 15.00 -6.18 -5.82
C ARG A 171 15.89 -6.37 -7.03
N ALA A 172 16.53 -5.31 -7.52
CA ALA A 172 17.46 -5.39 -8.62
C ALA A 172 18.70 -6.22 -8.25
N VAL A 173 19.26 -6.01 -7.05
CA VAL A 173 20.38 -6.81 -6.54
C VAL A 173 19.98 -8.27 -6.35
N ARG A 174 18.81 -8.56 -5.76
CA ARG A 174 18.33 -9.95 -5.65
C ARG A 174 18.14 -10.63 -7.00
N LEU A 175 17.62 -9.92 -8.00
CA LEU A 175 17.51 -10.44 -9.36
C LEU A 175 18.89 -10.74 -9.95
N TRP A 176 19.83 -9.81 -9.78
CA TRP A 176 21.22 -9.98 -10.20
C TRP A 176 21.86 -11.22 -9.58
N GLU A 177 21.80 -11.35 -8.26
CA GLU A 177 22.37 -12.48 -7.51
C GLU A 177 21.69 -13.82 -7.85
N SER A 178 20.43 -13.80 -8.29
CA SER A 178 19.72 -14.98 -8.77
C SER A 178 20.07 -15.39 -10.21
N GLY A 179 21.05 -14.75 -10.85
CA GLY A 179 21.47 -14.98 -12.24
C GLY A 179 20.63 -14.24 -13.28
N HIS A 180 19.66 -13.42 -12.87
CA HIS A 180 18.84 -12.59 -13.76
C HIS A 180 19.46 -11.20 -13.90
N GLU A 181 20.70 -11.14 -14.39
CA GLU A 181 21.52 -9.92 -14.47
C GLU A 181 20.87 -8.82 -15.32
N VAL A 182 20.44 -9.16 -16.55
CA VAL A 182 19.81 -8.20 -17.48
C VAL A 182 18.50 -7.62 -16.90
N PRO A 183 17.55 -8.42 -16.39
CA PRO A 183 16.38 -7.90 -15.68
C PRO A 183 16.72 -7.05 -14.44
N GLY A 184 17.72 -7.47 -13.66
CA GLY A 184 18.19 -6.73 -12.48
C GLY A 184 18.69 -5.33 -12.85
N LEU A 185 19.58 -5.24 -13.84
CA LEU A 185 20.14 -3.98 -14.33
C LEU A 185 19.06 -3.06 -14.89
N ALA A 186 18.20 -3.58 -15.78
CA ALA A 186 17.12 -2.80 -16.38
C ALA A 186 16.17 -2.23 -15.32
N ARG A 187 15.89 -3.02 -14.27
CA ARG A 187 15.05 -2.58 -13.16
C ARG A 187 15.68 -1.45 -12.35
N LEU A 188 16.97 -1.54 -12.06
CA LEU A 188 17.67 -0.47 -11.33
C LEU A 188 17.79 0.80 -12.17
N GLN A 189 18.10 0.68 -13.46
CA GLN A 189 18.14 1.83 -14.38
C GLN A 189 16.80 2.56 -14.42
N HIS A 190 15.70 1.81 -14.54
CA HIS A 190 14.36 2.40 -14.55
C HIS A 190 14.07 3.12 -13.23
N ALA A 191 14.39 2.51 -12.09
CA ALA A 191 14.18 3.12 -10.77
C ALA A 191 14.95 4.44 -10.59
N VAL A 192 16.22 4.48 -11.02
CA VAL A 192 17.06 5.68 -10.96
C VAL A 192 16.52 6.78 -11.87
N ARG A 193 16.11 6.47 -13.10
CA ARG A 193 15.50 7.46 -14.01
C ARG A 193 14.19 8.03 -13.47
N THR A 194 13.31 7.17 -12.95
CA THR A 194 12.05 7.63 -12.34
C THR A 194 12.32 8.55 -11.15
N TRP A 195 13.28 8.18 -10.30
CA TRP A 195 13.70 9.02 -9.18
C TRP A 195 14.20 10.39 -9.63
N GLU A 196 15.15 10.40 -10.57
CA GLU A 196 15.76 11.63 -11.09
C GLU A 196 14.69 12.59 -11.61
N SER A 197 13.73 12.09 -12.39
CA SER A 197 12.64 12.90 -12.95
C SER A 197 11.63 13.43 -11.91
N GLY A 198 11.45 12.73 -10.79
CA GLY A 198 10.39 13.04 -9.82
C GLY A 198 10.86 13.74 -8.55
N VAL A 199 12.04 13.38 -8.05
CA VAL A 199 12.58 13.83 -6.76
C VAL A 199 13.84 14.68 -6.96
N GLY A 200 14.60 14.40 -8.02
CA GLY A 200 15.88 15.04 -8.31
C GLY A 200 17.07 14.28 -7.72
N THR A 201 18.27 14.78 -8.00
CA THR A 201 19.54 14.06 -7.76
C THR A 201 20.14 14.30 -6.38
N ALA A 202 19.64 15.31 -5.64
CA ALA A 202 20.21 15.78 -4.38
C ALA A 202 19.76 14.92 -3.17
N HIS A 203 20.02 13.61 -3.20
CA HIS A 203 19.66 12.71 -2.10
C HIS A 203 20.64 11.53 -1.91
N PRO A 204 21.00 11.16 -0.66
CA PRO A 204 21.81 9.97 -0.32
C PRO A 204 21.50 8.70 -1.08
N ALA A 205 20.23 8.30 -1.05
CA ALA A 205 19.77 7.10 -1.73
C ALA A 205 20.02 7.10 -3.25
N PHE A 206 20.04 8.27 -3.90
CA PHE A 206 20.29 8.40 -5.33
C PHE A 206 21.74 8.08 -5.68
N SER A 207 22.72 8.66 -4.96
CA SER A 207 24.14 8.36 -5.17
C SER A 207 24.46 6.90 -4.91
N VAL A 208 23.88 6.29 -3.87
CA VAL A 208 24.07 4.86 -3.60
C VAL A 208 23.50 4.00 -4.74
N ALA A 209 22.32 4.33 -5.26
CA ALA A 209 21.74 3.62 -6.40
C ALA A 209 22.58 3.76 -7.68
N LEU A 210 23.14 4.94 -7.94
CA LEU A 210 24.07 5.18 -9.05
C LEU A 210 25.39 4.40 -8.90
N ALA A 211 25.95 4.36 -7.69
CA ALA A 211 27.16 3.59 -7.41
C ALA A 211 26.90 2.09 -7.67
N LEU A 212 25.76 1.57 -7.22
CA LEU A 212 25.35 0.19 -7.51
C LEU A 212 25.15 -0.08 -9.00
N LEU A 213 24.59 0.87 -9.76
CA LEU A 213 24.56 0.78 -11.23
C LEU A 213 25.97 0.71 -11.81
N GLY A 214 26.90 1.53 -11.33
CA GLY A 214 28.29 1.51 -11.73
C GLY A 214 28.93 0.14 -11.52
N ARG A 215 28.72 -0.46 -10.35
CA ARG A 215 29.18 -1.82 -10.04
C ARG A 215 28.60 -2.87 -11.00
N MET A 216 27.30 -2.81 -11.25
CA MET A 216 26.65 -3.73 -12.20
C MET A 216 27.21 -3.56 -13.61
N TYR A 217 27.46 -2.33 -14.07
CA TYR A 217 28.08 -2.08 -15.37
C TYR A 217 29.51 -2.64 -15.48
N LEU A 218 30.32 -2.54 -14.43
CA LEU A 218 31.65 -3.17 -14.42
C LEU A 218 31.56 -4.69 -14.62
N GLN A 219 30.62 -5.33 -13.93
CA GLN A 219 30.46 -6.78 -13.98
C GLN A 219 30.02 -7.30 -15.35
N ILE A 220 29.25 -6.51 -16.11
CA ILE A 220 28.87 -6.87 -17.50
C ILE A 220 29.87 -6.35 -18.56
N GLY A 221 31.03 -5.86 -18.15
CA GLY A 221 32.07 -5.39 -19.08
C GLY A 221 31.70 -4.09 -19.81
N ALA A 222 30.94 -3.20 -19.18
CA ALA A 222 30.58 -1.88 -19.71
C ALA A 222 31.29 -0.75 -18.92
N PRO A 223 32.63 -0.65 -18.97
CA PRO A 223 33.41 0.25 -18.11
C PRO A 223 33.06 1.72 -18.33
N ASP A 224 32.83 2.17 -19.57
CA ASP A 224 32.48 3.58 -19.85
C ASP A 224 31.20 4.01 -19.13
N ARG A 225 30.20 3.12 -19.06
CA ARG A 225 28.95 3.38 -18.35
C ARG A 225 29.13 3.32 -16.85
N ALA A 226 30.03 2.47 -16.37
CA ALA A 226 30.38 2.42 -14.96
C ALA A 226 31.06 3.71 -14.51
N VAL A 227 32.03 4.21 -15.28
CA VAL A 227 32.71 5.49 -15.05
C VAL A 227 31.70 6.61 -14.92
N ALA A 228 30.83 6.77 -15.93
CA ALA A 228 29.84 7.83 -15.94
C ALA A 228 28.90 7.76 -14.71
N ALA A 229 28.46 6.55 -14.33
CA ALA A 229 27.57 6.37 -13.18
C ALA A 229 28.26 6.70 -11.84
N VAL A 230 29.51 6.26 -11.66
CA VAL A 230 30.28 6.48 -10.43
C VAL A 230 30.73 7.94 -10.32
N GLU A 231 31.13 8.59 -11.41
CA GLU A 231 31.43 10.02 -11.43
C GLU A 231 30.21 10.85 -11.06
N MET A 232 29.04 10.53 -11.63
CA MET A 232 27.80 11.21 -11.27
C MET A 232 27.48 11.00 -9.77
N ALA A 233 27.61 9.77 -9.25
CA ALA A 233 27.42 9.50 -7.83
C ALA A 233 28.38 10.32 -6.95
N TRP A 234 29.64 10.43 -7.34
CA TRP A 234 30.67 11.20 -6.64
C TRP A 234 30.35 12.68 -6.61
N THR A 235 30.05 13.29 -7.78
CA THR A 235 29.69 14.69 -7.88
C THR A 235 28.48 15.02 -7.01
N GLN A 236 27.45 14.16 -7.00
CA GLN A 236 26.28 14.38 -6.15
C GLN A 236 26.62 14.31 -4.65
N THR A 237 27.42 13.31 -4.25
CA THR A 237 27.81 13.12 -2.84
C THR A 237 28.71 14.25 -2.33
N ALA A 238 29.61 14.77 -3.17
CA ALA A 238 30.51 15.88 -2.86
C ALA A 238 29.76 17.21 -2.68
N ASN A 239 28.61 17.38 -3.33
CA ASN A 239 27.79 18.58 -3.27
C ASN A 239 26.87 18.64 -2.04
N TRP A 240 26.89 17.65 -1.14
CA TRP A 240 26.02 17.65 0.03
C TRP A 240 26.60 18.46 1.20
N PRO A 241 25.77 19.24 1.91
CA PRO A 241 26.20 20.00 3.09
C PRO A 241 26.78 19.10 4.20
N GLN A 242 26.27 17.88 4.31
CA GLN A 242 26.76 16.84 5.21
C GLN A 242 26.69 15.49 4.47
N PRO A 243 27.81 15.01 3.90
CA PRO A 243 27.84 13.73 3.22
C PRO A 243 27.52 12.59 4.18
N ASP A 244 26.61 11.69 3.78
CA ASP A 244 26.39 10.45 4.53
C ASP A 244 27.67 9.59 4.47
N PRO A 245 28.32 9.26 5.61
CA PRO A 245 29.58 8.52 5.59
C PRO A 245 29.49 7.15 4.92
N HIS A 246 28.32 6.51 5.01
CA HIS A 246 28.08 5.21 4.40
C HIS A 246 27.94 5.32 2.88
N ALA A 247 27.15 6.26 2.37
CA ALA A 247 27.10 6.54 0.93
C ALA A 247 28.48 6.92 0.38
N LEU A 248 29.22 7.75 1.10
CA LEU A 248 30.55 8.20 0.70
C LEU A 248 31.53 7.03 0.57
N SER A 249 31.56 6.11 1.54
CA SER A 249 32.49 4.96 1.50
C SER A 249 32.21 4.01 0.32
N ILE A 250 30.93 3.79 -0.01
CA ILE A 250 30.53 2.98 -1.18
C ILE A 250 30.96 3.64 -2.48
N VAL A 251 30.75 4.96 -2.62
CA VAL A 251 31.14 5.68 -3.83
C VAL A 251 32.67 5.71 -3.97
N GLN A 252 33.40 5.91 -2.86
CA GLN A 252 34.87 5.92 -2.86
C GLN A 252 35.48 4.59 -3.29
N SER A 253 34.97 3.47 -2.77
CA SER A 253 35.48 2.14 -3.14
C SER A 253 35.29 1.88 -4.63
N LEU A 254 34.12 2.18 -5.16
CA LEU A 254 33.83 2.00 -6.59
C LEU A 254 34.59 2.99 -7.48
N GLN A 255 34.83 4.21 -7.02
CA GLN A 255 35.65 5.17 -7.74
C GLN A 255 37.10 4.70 -7.87
N HIS A 256 37.63 4.06 -6.83
CA HIS A 256 38.95 3.44 -6.89
C HIS A 256 38.99 2.29 -7.90
N ASP A 257 38.00 1.39 -7.87
CA ASP A 257 37.89 0.25 -8.79
C ASP A 257 37.75 0.69 -10.26
N VAL A 258 36.95 1.72 -10.52
CA VAL A 258 36.78 2.26 -11.87
C VAL A 258 38.08 2.91 -12.38
N ARG A 259 38.79 3.66 -11.54
CA ARG A 259 40.05 4.31 -11.93
C ARG A 259 41.16 3.29 -12.21
N SER A 260 41.22 2.21 -11.46
CA SER A 260 42.22 1.15 -11.72
C SER A 260 41.99 0.48 -13.07
N LEU A 261 40.72 0.29 -13.47
CA LEU A 261 40.36 -0.25 -14.78
C LEU A 261 40.56 0.73 -15.94
N ALA A 262 40.48 2.04 -15.69
CA ALA A 262 40.71 3.06 -16.73
C ALA A 262 42.21 3.30 -17.01
N HIS A 263 43.10 2.86 -16.12
CA HIS A 263 44.55 3.09 -16.21
C HIS A 263 45.38 1.80 -16.38
N GLY A 264 44.74 0.63 -16.43
CA GLY A 264 45.37 -0.66 -16.70
C GLY A 264 45.13 -1.12 -18.13
#